data_AF-A0A1I6DF51-F1
#
_entry.id   AF-A0A1I6DF51-F1
#
_cell.length_a   1.000
_cell.length_b   1.000
_cell.length_c   1.000
_cell.angle_alpha   90.00
_cell.angle_beta   90.00
_cell.angle_gamma   90.00
#
_symmetry.space_group_name_H-M   'P 1'
#
loop_
_entity.id
_entity.type
_entity.pdbx_description
1 polymer ?
#
loop_
_entity_poly.entity_id
_entity_poly.type
_entity_poly.pdbx_seq_one_letter_code
_entity_poly.pdbx_strand_id
1 'polypeptide(L)'
;MPGEWPAEPWDLRGRGWLTVWTAPRSAISLPSPDVVPLTLFGRVVVVSAFVDYQPPGVLAYHELMAAVLVRRGARPGLSILDIWVDDTTSQRGARAMWAIPKVLAGFTFSPEPLAATAHDDELIAAADETRGSSRTFPVRLTTSVWQFRRGQALRTELRTSARAGLTRLRWRITPGGELGWLNAAKPRLHLFVTDLHMRFGSP
;
A
#
# COMPACT_ATOMS: atom_id res chain seq x y z
N MET A 1 31.16 4.77 2.92
CA MET A 1 30.14 4.46 1.90
C MET A 1 28.84 5.09 2.35
N PRO A 2 28.16 5.92 1.54
CA PRO A 2 26.74 6.15 1.78
C PRO A 2 26.06 4.78 1.92
N GLY A 3 25.19 4.60 2.91
CA GLY A 3 24.48 3.33 3.07
C GLY A 3 23.76 2.95 1.79
N GLU A 4 23.64 1.66 1.50
CA GLU A 4 22.95 1.13 0.31
C GLU A 4 21.49 1.62 0.19
N TRP A 5 20.91 2.10 1.28
CA TRP A 5 19.65 2.83 1.37
C TRP A 5 19.67 3.78 2.59
N PRO A 6 18.77 4.77 2.66
CA PRO A 6 18.65 5.65 3.83
C PRO A 6 18.30 4.88 5.10
N ALA A 7 18.83 5.33 6.24
CA ALA A 7 18.43 4.78 7.54
C ALA A 7 16.95 5.06 7.83
N GLU A 8 16.32 4.23 8.66
CA GLU A 8 15.01 4.55 9.20
C GLU A 8 15.11 5.75 10.18
N PRO A 9 14.04 6.54 10.31
CA PRO A 9 12.78 6.48 9.58
C PRO A 9 12.84 7.13 8.19
N TRP A 10 12.05 6.60 7.26
CA TRP A 10 11.88 7.20 5.94
C TRP A 10 10.76 8.23 5.96
N ASP A 11 11.10 9.47 5.64
CA ASP A 11 10.16 10.55 5.38
C ASP A 11 9.87 10.62 3.87
N LEU A 12 8.71 10.10 3.47
CA LEU A 12 8.25 10.01 2.10
C LEU A 12 7.16 11.06 1.83
N ARG A 13 7.14 11.58 0.60
CA ARG A 13 6.16 12.58 0.15
C ARG A 13 5.57 12.18 -1.19
N GLY A 14 4.34 12.60 -1.48
CA GLY A 14 3.75 12.29 -2.77
C GLY A 14 2.24 12.46 -2.87
N ARG A 15 1.64 11.62 -3.70
CA ARG A 15 0.20 11.51 -3.93
C ARG A 15 -0.17 10.05 -4.18
N GLY A 16 -1.44 9.70 -4.00
CA GLY A 16 -1.87 8.32 -4.13
C GLY A 16 -3.35 8.15 -4.39
N TRP A 17 -3.72 6.98 -4.88
CA TRP A 17 -5.08 6.60 -5.20
C TRP A 17 -5.34 5.23 -4.58
N LEU A 18 -6.27 5.21 -3.64
CA LEU A 18 -6.50 4.08 -2.76
C LEU A 18 -7.91 3.54 -2.96
N THR A 19 -8.05 2.23 -2.82
CA THR A 19 -9.34 1.58 -2.70
C THR A 19 -9.41 0.79 -1.41
N VAL A 20 -10.46 1.02 -0.63
CA VAL A 20 -10.85 0.16 0.48
C VAL A 20 -11.82 -0.89 -0.04
N TRP A 21 -11.51 -2.16 0.22
CA TRP A 21 -12.29 -3.30 -0.19
C TRP A 21 -12.81 -4.08 1.02
N THR A 22 -13.84 -4.89 0.78
CA THR A 22 -14.23 -5.96 1.70
C THR A 22 -14.08 -7.30 1.01
N ALA A 23 -13.29 -8.21 1.57
CA ALA A 23 -12.98 -9.53 1.02
C ALA A 23 -13.52 -10.66 1.92
N PRO A 24 -13.83 -11.85 1.36
CA PRO A 24 -14.05 -13.03 2.18
C PRO A 24 -12.75 -13.40 2.92
N ARG A 25 -12.85 -13.89 4.15
CA ARG A 25 -11.67 -14.30 4.95
C ARG A 25 -10.82 -15.37 4.26
N SER A 26 -11.43 -16.22 3.43
CA SER A 26 -10.77 -17.27 2.66
C SER A 26 -9.85 -16.76 1.55
N ALA A 27 -10.02 -15.51 1.10
CA ALA A 27 -9.12 -14.90 0.11
C ALA A 27 -7.81 -14.38 0.72
N ILE A 28 -7.71 -14.37 2.06
CA ILE A 28 -6.57 -13.80 2.78
C ILE A 28 -5.77 -14.90 3.46
N SER A 29 -4.49 -14.99 3.14
CA SER A 29 -3.52 -15.78 3.88
C SER A 29 -2.56 -14.85 4.60
N LEU A 30 -2.38 -15.05 5.91
CA LEU A 30 -1.36 -14.34 6.68
C LEU A 30 -0.31 -15.35 7.16
N PRO A 31 0.97 -14.98 7.17
CA PRO A 31 2.06 -15.89 7.48
C PRO A 31 2.23 -16.17 8.99
N SER A 32 1.38 -15.61 9.86
CA SER A 32 1.41 -15.85 11.31
C SER A 32 0.02 -15.87 11.93
N PRO A 33 -0.25 -16.80 12.86
CA PRO A 33 -1.51 -16.84 13.59
C PRO A 33 -1.68 -15.70 14.62
N ASP A 34 -0.58 -15.08 15.08
CA ASP A 34 -0.61 -14.02 16.10
C ASP A 34 -1.22 -12.71 15.60
N VAL A 35 -1.20 -12.51 14.28
CA VAL A 35 -1.71 -11.31 13.62
C VAL A 35 -2.97 -11.69 12.88
N VAL A 36 -4.11 -11.19 13.38
CA VAL A 36 -5.44 -11.60 12.93
C VAL A 36 -6.05 -10.50 12.06
N PRO A 37 -6.63 -10.82 10.89
CA PRO A 37 -7.35 -9.85 10.09
C PRO A 37 -8.52 -9.23 10.86
N LEU A 38 -8.69 -7.91 10.76
CA LEU A 38 -9.88 -7.22 11.25
C LEU A 38 -11.03 -7.45 10.28
N THR A 39 -12.19 -7.80 10.84
CA THR A 39 -13.40 -8.05 10.07
C THR A 39 -14.49 -7.02 10.36
N LEU A 40 -15.16 -6.57 9.31
CA LEU A 40 -16.38 -5.77 9.36
C LEU A 40 -17.53 -6.60 8.76
N PHE A 41 -18.55 -6.91 9.55
CA PHE A 41 -19.66 -7.79 9.16
C PHE A 41 -19.18 -9.14 8.56
N GLY A 42 -18.21 -9.77 9.21
CA GLY A 42 -17.63 -11.06 8.75
C GLY A 42 -16.72 -10.97 7.52
N ARG A 43 -16.44 -9.77 7.00
CA ARG A 43 -15.55 -9.55 5.84
C ARG A 43 -14.27 -8.86 6.26
N VAL A 44 -13.14 -9.28 5.69
CA VAL A 44 -11.84 -8.66 5.96
C VAL A 44 -11.75 -7.32 5.22
N VAL A 45 -11.17 -6.31 5.88
CA VAL A 45 -10.90 -5.00 5.26
C VAL A 45 -9.53 -5.03 4.60
N VAL A 46 -9.50 -4.67 3.31
CA VAL A 46 -8.30 -4.63 2.48
C VAL A 46 -8.14 -3.21 1.94
N VAL A 47 -6.92 -2.75 1.79
CA VAL A 47 -6.57 -1.50 1.14
C VAL A 47 -5.61 -1.82 0.00
N SER A 48 -5.93 -1.37 -1.21
CA SER A 48 -4.95 -1.31 -2.30
C SER A 48 -4.67 0.14 -2.67
N ALA A 49 -3.48 0.40 -3.20
CA ALA A 49 -3.09 1.73 -3.60
C ALA A 49 -2.11 1.73 -4.77
N PHE A 50 -2.27 2.72 -5.64
CA PHE A 50 -1.17 3.27 -6.44
C PHE A 50 -0.65 4.53 -5.76
N VAL A 51 0.65 4.69 -5.62
CA VAL A 51 1.30 5.85 -4.99
C VAL A 51 2.43 6.34 -5.88
N ASP A 52 2.52 7.65 -6.02
CA ASP A 52 3.60 8.37 -6.71
C ASP A 52 4.36 9.15 -5.62
N TYR A 53 5.50 8.60 -5.20
CA TYR A 53 6.38 9.25 -4.23
C TYR A 53 7.36 10.18 -4.95
N GLN A 54 7.52 11.39 -4.43
CA GLN A 54 8.20 12.50 -5.09
C GLN A 54 9.16 13.23 -4.12
N PRO A 55 10.17 13.94 -4.66
CA PRO A 55 10.92 14.91 -3.89
C PRO A 55 10.00 15.95 -3.23
N PRO A 56 10.36 16.51 -2.06
CA PRO A 56 11.60 16.32 -1.33
C PRO A 56 11.57 15.13 -0.34
N GLY A 57 10.77 14.09 -0.61
CA GLY A 57 10.86 12.83 0.14
C GLY A 57 12.25 12.19 -0.01
N VAL A 58 12.63 11.33 0.95
CA VAL A 58 13.94 10.68 0.98
C VAL A 58 14.17 9.74 -0.22
N LEU A 59 13.08 9.25 -0.82
CA LEU A 59 13.06 8.49 -2.08
C LEU A 59 11.88 8.97 -2.94
N ALA A 60 12.02 8.79 -4.25
CA ALA A 60 10.99 9.08 -5.26
C ALA A 60 10.85 7.87 -6.19
N TYR A 61 9.65 7.30 -6.26
CA TYR A 61 9.36 6.05 -6.94
C TYR A 61 7.83 5.83 -7.03
N HIS A 62 7.39 4.94 -7.91
CA HIS A 62 5.99 4.52 -7.99
C HIS A 62 5.78 3.22 -7.21
N GLU A 63 4.61 3.09 -6.58
CA GLU A 63 4.25 1.94 -5.74
C GLU A 63 2.84 1.44 -6.10
N LEU A 64 2.71 0.13 -6.24
CA LEU A 64 1.43 -0.57 -6.17
C LEU A 64 1.46 -1.45 -4.92
N MET A 65 0.43 -1.42 -4.08
CA MET A 65 0.33 -2.33 -2.94
C MET A 65 -1.07 -2.85 -2.69
N ALA A 66 -1.15 -3.98 -1.99
CA ALA A 66 -2.33 -4.46 -1.29
C ALA A 66 -1.98 -4.90 0.14
N ALA A 67 -2.74 -4.36 1.08
CA ALA A 67 -2.57 -4.61 2.51
C ALA A 67 -3.90 -4.95 3.18
N VAL A 68 -3.83 -5.74 4.23
CA VAL A 68 -4.99 -6.13 5.04
C VAL A 68 -4.94 -5.38 6.36
N LEU A 69 -6.09 -4.89 6.81
CA LEU A 69 -6.21 -4.37 8.17
C LEU A 69 -6.19 -5.54 9.15
N VAL A 70 -5.26 -5.50 10.09
CA VAL A 70 -4.98 -6.57 11.06
C VAL A 70 -4.91 -6.03 12.48
N ARG A 71 -4.86 -6.94 13.45
CA ARG A 71 -4.47 -6.64 14.83
C ARG A 71 -3.56 -7.72 15.39
N ARG A 72 -2.68 -7.34 16.31
CA ARG A 72 -2.01 -8.26 17.23
C ARG A 72 -2.43 -7.91 18.66
N GLY A 73 -3.17 -8.80 19.31
CA GLY A 73 -3.88 -8.45 20.55
C GLY A 73 -4.85 -7.28 20.34
N ALA A 74 -4.69 -6.20 21.09
CA ALA A 74 -5.47 -4.96 20.96
C ALA A 74 -4.86 -3.92 20.00
N ARG A 75 -3.69 -4.20 19.39
CA ARG A 75 -2.96 -3.23 18.58
C ARG A 75 -3.32 -3.37 17.09
N PRO A 76 -4.10 -2.44 16.50
CA PRO A 76 -4.41 -2.50 15.08
C PRO A 76 -3.19 -2.13 14.23
N GLY A 77 -3.24 -2.51 12.96
CA GLY A 77 -2.21 -2.20 11.98
C GLY A 77 -2.57 -2.71 10.59
N LEU A 78 -1.62 -2.66 9.68
CA LEU A 78 -1.71 -3.19 8.33
C LEU A 78 -0.73 -4.35 8.17
N SER A 79 -1.07 -5.38 7.41
CA SER A 79 -0.11 -6.36 6.90
C SER A 79 -0.09 -6.22 5.39
N ILE A 80 1.05 -5.83 4.82
CA ILE A 80 1.19 -5.70 3.37
C ILE A 80 1.42 -7.11 2.82
N LEU A 81 0.52 -7.57 1.95
CA LEU A 81 0.62 -8.91 1.35
C LEU A 81 1.48 -8.84 0.10
N ASP A 82 1.14 -7.90 -0.78
CA ASP A 82 1.77 -7.74 -2.07
C ASP A 82 2.09 -6.27 -2.32
N ILE A 83 3.27 -6.02 -2.89
CA ILE A 83 3.76 -4.66 -3.13
C ILE A 83 4.83 -4.65 -4.21
N TRP A 84 4.67 -3.76 -5.18
CA TRP A 84 5.58 -3.56 -6.30
C TRP A 84 6.07 -2.12 -6.34
N VAL A 85 7.33 -1.94 -6.75
CA VAL A 85 7.99 -0.63 -6.92
C VAL A 85 8.88 -0.62 -8.15
N ASP A 86 9.20 0.57 -8.67
CA ASP A 86 10.19 0.76 -9.75
C ASP A 86 11.58 1.19 -9.25
N ASP A 87 11.79 1.29 -7.93
CA ASP A 87 13.08 1.67 -7.33
C ASP A 87 13.73 0.56 -6.52
N THR A 88 14.97 0.23 -6.88
CA THR A 88 15.77 -0.82 -6.25
C THR A 88 16.18 -0.47 -4.81
N THR A 89 16.38 0.82 -4.50
CA THR A 89 16.76 1.29 -3.17
C THR A 89 15.60 1.08 -2.19
N SER A 90 14.41 1.50 -2.59
CA SER A 90 13.13 1.29 -1.91
C SER A 90 12.88 -0.20 -1.68
N GLN A 91 13.08 -1.03 -2.70
CA GLN A 91 12.90 -2.48 -2.59
C GLN A 91 13.84 -3.11 -1.55
N ARG A 92 15.15 -2.91 -1.72
CA ARG A 92 16.17 -3.54 -0.87
C ARG A 92 16.08 -3.05 0.57
N GLY A 93 15.96 -1.73 0.76
CA GLY A 93 15.85 -1.12 2.09
C GLY A 93 14.62 -1.60 2.85
N ALA A 94 13.44 -1.64 2.20
CA ALA A 94 12.23 -2.07 2.89
C ALA A 94 12.22 -3.56 3.26
N ARG A 95 12.81 -4.42 2.40
CA ARG A 95 13.02 -5.85 2.71
C ARG A 95 13.99 -6.02 3.87
N ALA A 96 15.13 -5.32 3.84
CA ALA A 96 16.18 -5.44 4.83
C ALA A 96 15.73 -4.91 6.20
N MET A 97 15.10 -3.75 6.28
CA MET A 97 14.73 -3.12 7.56
C MET A 97 13.44 -3.70 8.12
N TRP A 98 12.39 -3.81 7.30
CA TRP A 98 11.05 -4.06 7.82
C TRP A 98 10.40 -5.34 7.30
N ALA A 99 11.13 -6.18 6.55
CA ALA A 99 10.60 -7.40 5.93
C ALA A 99 9.35 -7.16 5.05
N ILE A 100 9.23 -5.97 4.46
CA ILE A 100 8.15 -5.71 3.50
C ILE A 100 8.50 -6.44 2.19
N PRO A 101 7.59 -7.24 1.61
CA PRO A 101 7.88 -8.10 0.46
C PRO A 101 7.91 -7.34 -0.88
N LYS A 102 8.51 -6.14 -0.95
CA LYS A 102 8.55 -5.32 -2.17
C LYS A 102 9.15 -6.08 -3.34
N VAL A 103 8.51 -6.13 -4.49
CA VAL A 103 9.04 -6.70 -5.75
C VAL A 103 9.26 -5.56 -6.76
N LEU A 104 10.15 -5.75 -7.75
CA LEU A 104 10.33 -4.77 -8.81
C LEU A 104 9.26 -4.97 -9.90
N ALA A 105 8.74 -3.88 -10.44
CA ALA A 105 7.87 -3.89 -11.61
C ALA A 105 8.08 -2.61 -12.44
N GLY A 106 7.67 -2.65 -13.71
CA GLY A 106 7.52 -1.47 -14.56
C GLY A 106 6.22 -0.72 -14.25
N PHE A 107 6.25 0.60 -14.40
CA PHE A 107 5.10 1.46 -14.17
C PHE A 107 4.89 2.42 -15.33
N THR A 108 3.63 2.54 -15.78
CA THR A 108 3.15 3.69 -16.55
C THR A 108 2.22 4.48 -15.65
N PHE A 109 2.49 5.77 -15.44
CA PHE A 109 1.76 6.58 -14.45
C PHE A 109 1.40 7.96 -15.00
N SER A 110 0.11 8.26 -15.07
CA SER A 110 -0.43 9.61 -15.32
C SER A 110 -1.34 9.98 -14.15
N PRO A 111 -1.12 11.09 -13.44
CA PRO A 111 -1.83 11.38 -12.20
C PRO A 111 -3.19 12.08 -12.38
N GLU A 112 -3.43 12.80 -13.48
CA GLU A 112 -4.60 13.69 -13.60
C GLU A 112 -5.25 13.65 -15.00
N PRO A 113 -6.36 12.91 -15.18
CA PRO A 113 -6.90 11.90 -14.24
C PRO A 113 -5.94 10.73 -14.10
N LEU A 114 -6.05 9.96 -13.01
CA LEU A 114 -5.24 8.76 -12.83
C LEU A 114 -5.40 7.81 -14.03
N ALA A 115 -4.29 7.43 -14.62
CA ALA A 115 -4.11 6.22 -15.41
C ALA A 115 -2.79 5.59 -14.98
N ALA A 116 -2.86 4.55 -14.15
CA ALA A 116 -1.70 3.84 -13.62
C ALA A 116 -1.74 2.38 -14.02
N THR A 117 -0.58 1.86 -14.43
CA THR A 117 -0.37 0.44 -14.76
C THR A 117 0.92 -0.01 -14.11
N ALA A 118 0.86 -1.10 -13.34
CA ALA A 118 2.01 -1.87 -12.92
C ALA A 118 2.08 -3.14 -13.76
N HIS A 119 3.24 -3.47 -14.27
CA HIS A 119 3.45 -4.61 -15.13
C HIS A 119 4.85 -5.21 -14.93
N ASP A 120 4.96 -6.50 -15.16
CA ASP A 120 6.22 -7.19 -15.42
C ASP A 120 6.23 -7.60 -16.90
N ASP A 121 6.43 -8.89 -17.20
CA ASP A 121 6.20 -9.47 -18.52
C ASP A 121 4.69 -9.42 -18.90
N GLU A 122 3.81 -9.40 -17.89
CA GLU A 122 2.37 -9.28 -18.03
C GLU A 122 1.81 -8.11 -17.18
N LEU A 123 0.52 -7.82 -17.35
CA LEU A 123 -0.18 -6.88 -16.49
C LEU A 123 -0.24 -7.45 -15.06
N ILE A 124 0.16 -6.66 -14.06
CA ILE A 124 -0.10 -7.00 -12.65
C ILE A 124 -1.46 -6.39 -12.26
N ALA A 125 -1.55 -5.07 -12.39
CA ALA A 125 -2.79 -4.33 -12.22
C ALA A 125 -2.75 -2.97 -12.91
N ALA A 126 -3.93 -2.45 -13.24
CA ALA A 126 -4.12 -1.07 -13.67
C ALA A 126 -5.30 -0.44 -12.93
N ALA A 127 -5.23 0.87 -12.75
CA ALA A 127 -6.30 1.68 -12.19
C ALA A 127 -6.48 2.95 -13.02
N ASP A 128 -7.72 3.18 -13.46
CA ASP A 128 -8.11 4.38 -14.19
C ASP A 128 -9.12 5.17 -13.35
N GLU A 129 -8.87 6.46 -13.14
CA GLU A 129 -9.83 7.37 -12.50
C GLU A 129 -10.91 7.75 -13.52
N THR A 130 -12.15 7.50 -13.14
CA THR A 130 -13.35 7.77 -13.96
C THR A 130 -14.12 9.00 -13.49
N ARG A 131 -13.90 9.42 -12.24
CA ARG A 131 -14.52 10.61 -11.65
C ARG A 131 -13.77 11.02 -10.38
N GLY A 132 -13.28 12.25 -10.34
CA GLY A 132 -12.72 12.86 -9.13
C GLY A 132 -13.69 13.84 -8.46
N SER A 133 -13.53 14.06 -7.15
CA SER A 133 -14.06 15.23 -6.45
C SER A 133 -12.94 16.27 -6.35
N SER A 134 -13.25 17.57 -6.48
CA SER A 134 -12.28 18.63 -6.17
C SER A 134 -12.15 18.90 -4.67
N ARG A 135 -13.10 18.41 -3.85
CA ARG A 135 -13.10 18.61 -2.40
C ARG A 135 -12.18 17.63 -1.71
N THR A 136 -11.26 18.16 -0.90
CA THR A 136 -10.36 17.38 -0.05
C THR A 136 -10.41 17.83 1.41
N PHE A 137 -10.24 16.87 2.32
CA PHE A 137 -10.24 17.08 3.76
C PHE A 137 -8.90 16.66 4.36
N PRO A 138 -8.40 17.36 5.39
CA PRO A 138 -7.17 16.96 6.07
C PRO A 138 -7.38 15.62 6.77
N VAL A 139 -6.45 14.69 6.58
CA VAL A 139 -6.43 13.38 7.23
C VAL A 139 -5.09 13.21 7.94
N ARG A 140 -5.14 12.72 9.18
CA ARG A 140 -3.97 12.29 9.93
C ARG A 140 -4.23 10.90 10.50
N LEU A 141 -3.30 9.99 10.26
CA LEU A 141 -3.37 8.60 10.70
C LEU A 141 -2.05 8.22 11.34
N THR A 142 -2.12 7.58 12.51
CA THR A 142 -0.98 6.87 13.11
C THR A 142 -1.39 5.42 13.29
N THR A 143 -0.62 4.51 12.70
CA THR A 143 -0.86 3.07 12.69
C THR A 143 0.47 2.33 12.71
N SER A 144 0.44 1.03 12.44
CA SER A 144 1.66 0.23 12.31
C SER A 144 1.52 -0.76 11.17
N VAL A 145 2.64 -1.09 10.54
CA VAL A 145 2.73 -2.23 9.63
C VAL A 145 3.29 -3.42 10.40
N TRP A 146 2.63 -4.56 10.25
CA TRP A 146 3.06 -5.85 10.77
C TRP A 146 3.57 -6.68 9.60
N GLN A 147 4.82 -7.07 9.67
CA GLN A 147 5.47 -7.98 8.71
C GLN A 147 6.11 -9.14 9.44
N PHE A 148 6.61 -10.12 8.69
CA PHE A 148 7.08 -11.37 9.27
C PHE A 148 8.45 -11.73 8.75
N ARG A 149 9.34 -12.10 9.66
CA ARG A 149 10.68 -12.57 9.33
C ARG A 149 11.00 -13.77 10.18
N ARG A 150 11.28 -14.91 9.53
CA ARG A 150 11.61 -16.17 10.22
C ARG A 150 10.59 -16.52 11.33
N GLY A 151 9.29 -16.35 11.04
CA GLY A 151 8.20 -16.62 11.97
C GLY A 151 7.92 -15.54 13.03
N GLN A 152 8.76 -14.51 13.14
CA GLN A 152 8.58 -13.42 14.10
C GLN A 152 7.83 -12.24 13.48
N ALA A 153 6.81 -11.74 14.18
CA ALA A 153 6.10 -10.53 13.80
C ALA A 153 6.94 -9.28 14.11
N LEU A 154 7.24 -8.50 13.09
CA LEU A 154 7.92 -7.21 13.15
C LEU A 154 6.89 -6.09 13.05
N ARG A 155 6.95 -5.14 13.98
CA ARG A 155 6.09 -3.96 14.01
C ARG A 155 6.90 -2.75 13.57
N THR A 156 6.41 -2.04 12.55
CA THR A 156 6.97 -0.77 12.11
C THR A 156 5.94 0.34 12.28
N GLU A 157 6.30 1.47 12.87
CA GLU A 157 5.37 2.60 12.97
C GLU A 157 5.14 3.27 11.62
N LEU A 158 3.90 3.69 11.38
CA LEU A 158 3.50 4.42 10.20
C LEU A 158 2.70 5.64 10.63
N ARG A 159 3.22 6.83 10.31
CA ARG A 159 2.54 8.11 10.53
C ARG A 159 2.29 8.77 9.20
N THR A 160 1.05 9.15 8.95
CA THR A 160 0.62 9.73 7.67
C THR A 160 -0.18 10.99 7.90
N SER A 161 0.11 12.03 7.13
CA SER A 161 -0.74 13.20 6.96
C SER A 161 -0.94 13.48 5.47
N ALA A 162 -2.15 13.83 5.06
CA ALA A 162 -2.47 14.14 3.68
C ALA A 162 -3.75 14.99 3.59
N ARG A 163 -4.09 15.44 2.38
CA ARG A 163 -5.45 15.84 2.01
C ARG A 163 -6.10 14.72 1.22
N ALA A 164 -7.27 14.26 1.63
CA ALA A 164 -7.97 13.16 0.97
C ALA A 164 -9.30 13.62 0.38
N GLY A 165 -9.62 13.17 -0.82
CA GLY A 165 -10.91 13.38 -1.46
C GLY A 165 -11.48 12.08 -2.05
N LEU A 166 -12.79 12.09 -2.35
CA LEU A 166 -13.46 10.95 -2.98
C LEU A 166 -13.15 10.91 -4.48
N THR A 167 -12.95 9.71 -5.01
CA THR A 167 -12.80 9.48 -6.45
C THR A 167 -13.61 8.24 -6.86
N ARG A 168 -13.52 7.84 -8.12
CA ARG A 168 -13.99 6.57 -8.65
C ARG A 168 -12.90 5.95 -9.51
N LEU A 169 -12.21 4.95 -8.96
CA LEU A 169 -11.27 4.11 -9.69
C LEU A 169 -11.96 2.93 -10.36
N ARG A 170 -11.47 2.55 -11.53
CA ARG A 170 -11.76 1.29 -12.20
C ARG A 170 -10.48 0.47 -12.23
N TRP A 171 -10.52 -0.68 -11.58
CA TRP A 171 -9.38 -1.60 -11.52
C TRP A 171 -9.46 -2.66 -12.62
N ARG A 172 -8.31 -3.01 -13.16
CA ARG A 172 -8.08 -4.19 -14.00
C ARG A 172 -6.96 -4.98 -13.32
N ILE A 173 -7.23 -6.23 -12.93
CA ILE A 173 -6.29 -7.08 -12.19
C ILE A 173 -6.23 -8.41 -12.92
N THR A 174 -5.03 -8.90 -13.18
CA THR A 174 -4.83 -10.18 -13.85
C THR A 174 -5.33 -11.32 -12.95
N PRO A 175 -6.36 -12.09 -13.34
CA PRO A 175 -7.00 -13.06 -12.45
C PRO A 175 -6.09 -14.18 -11.96
N GLY A 176 -5.14 -14.63 -12.79
CA GLY A 176 -4.15 -15.66 -12.45
C GLY A 176 -2.83 -15.11 -11.87
N GLY A 177 -2.69 -13.79 -11.76
CA GLY A 177 -1.47 -13.16 -11.24
C GLY A 177 -1.44 -13.11 -9.71
N GLU A 178 -0.32 -12.64 -9.16
CA GLU A 178 -0.09 -12.54 -7.71
C GLU A 178 -1.18 -11.71 -6.99
N LEU A 179 -1.67 -10.63 -7.61
CA LEU A 179 -2.76 -9.81 -7.05
C LEU A 179 -4.17 -10.36 -7.35
N GLY A 180 -4.26 -11.51 -8.04
CA GLY A 180 -5.51 -12.10 -8.51
C GLY A 180 -6.53 -12.38 -7.41
N TRP A 181 -6.07 -12.63 -6.17
CA TRP A 181 -6.93 -12.83 -5.00
C TRP A 181 -7.86 -11.64 -4.70
N LEU A 182 -7.48 -10.43 -5.13
CA LEU A 182 -8.30 -9.22 -4.93
C LEU A 182 -9.57 -9.24 -5.79
N ASN A 183 -9.65 -10.07 -6.83
CA ASN A 183 -10.87 -10.26 -7.63
C ASN A 183 -12.04 -10.84 -6.81
N ALA A 184 -11.77 -11.52 -5.69
CA ALA A 184 -12.81 -11.97 -4.75
C ALA A 184 -13.32 -10.85 -3.82
N ALA A 185 -12.67 -9.69 -3.81
CA ALA A 185 -13.03 -8.54 -2.99
C ALA A 185 -14.04 -7.63 -3.67
N LYS A 186 -14.79 -6.88 -2.86
CA LYS A 186 -15.74 -5.85 -3.33
C LYS A 186 -15.23 -4.46 -2.96
N PRO A 187 -15.02 -3.55 -3.93
CA PRO A 187 -14.59 -2.18 -3.63
C PRO A 187 -15.71 -1.44 -2.90
N ARG A 188 -15.37 -0.69 -1.86
CA ARG A 188 -16.33 0.05 -1.02
C ARG A 188 -16.11 1.55 -1.06
N LEU A 189 -14.86 1.99 -1.10
CA LEU A 189 -14.49 3.39 -1.06
C LEU A 189 -13.25 3.62 -1.91
N HIS A 190 -13.28 4.66 -2.74
CA HIS A 190 -12.12 5.10 -3.51
C HIS A 190 -11.73 6.49 -3.04
N LEU A 191 -10.44 6.67 -2.78
CA LEU A 191 -9.86 7.91 -2.30
C LEU A 191 -8.71 8.31 -3.21
N PHE A 192 -8.57 9.60 -3.46
CA PHE A 192 -7.30 10.17 -3.88
C PHE A 192 -6.71 10.95 -2.71
N VAL A 193 -5.39 10.99 -2.61
CA VAL A 193 -4.66 11.74 -1.60
C VAL A 193 -3.62 12.63 -2.27
N THR A 194 -3.60 13.89 -1.86
CA THR A 194 -2.57 14.88 -2.22
C THR A 194 -1.86 15.35 -0.96
N ASP A 195 -0.73 16.02 -1.12
CA ASP A 195 0.11 16.50 -0.01
C ASP A 195 0.45 15.36 0.98
N LEU A 196 0.66 14.15 0.46
CA LEU A 196 1.00 13.00 1.28
C LEU A 196 2.35 13.26 1.92
N HIS A 197 2.39 13.10 3.24
CA HIS A 197 3.61 13.01 4.01
C HIS A 197 3.51 11.76 4.89
N MET A 198 4.45 10.84 4.70
CA MET A 198 4.48 9.55 5.35
C MET A 198 5.82 9.35 6.04
N ARG A 199 5.81 9.16 7.35
CA ARG A 199 6.99 8.74 8.13
C ARG A 199 6.85 7.26 8.46
N PHE A 200 7.81 6.46 7.99
CA PHE A 200 7.81 5.02 8.14
C PHE A 200 9.06 4.56 8.89
N GLY A 201 8.88 3.80 9.98
CA GLY A 201 9.96 3.44 10.89
C GLY A 201 9.93 4.22 12.19
N SER A 202 10.88 3.92 13.06
CA SER A 202 11.11 4.63 14.32
C SER A 202 12.53 5.20 14.34
N PRO A 203 12.78 6.36 14.97
CA PRO A 203 14.14 6.82 15.25
C PRO A 203 14.91 5.84 16.12
#